data_AF-A0A0Q0DIP9-F1
#
_entry.id   AF-A0A0Q0DIP9-F1
#
_cell.length_a   1.000
_cell.length_b   1.000
_cell.length_c   1.000
_cell.angle_alpha   90.00
_cell.angle_beta   90.00
_cell.angle_gamma   90.00
#
_symmetry.space_group_name_H-M   'P 1'
#
loop_
_entity.id
_entity.type
_entity.pdbx_description
1 polymer ?
#
loop_
_entity_poly.entity_id
_entity_poly.type
_entity_poly.pdbx_seq_one_letter_code
_entity_poly.pdbx_strand_id
1 'polypeptide(L)'
;MGPPVNSQNRKALSKTLAGKKTFGYLYDFGDNWDHQIKVEKKLPEGSCPQVPYCIDGANACPPEDVGGSWGYSEFLAAITKPDHADHDNMLEWYGDHFDPAFFDHTRVNYGLYGMKV
;
A
#
# COMPACT_ATOMS: atom_id res chain seq x y z
N MET A 1 29.17 7.11 1.83
CA MET A 1 28.52 6.68 0.58
C MET A 1 27.57 5.55 0.93
N GLY A 2 26.30 5.66 0.56
CA GLY A 2 25.31 4.61 0.81
C GLY A 2 25.58 3.36 -0.03
N PRO A 3 24.91 2.23 0.26
CA PRO A 3 25.00 1.04 -0.55
C PRO A 3 24.60 1.33 -2.01
N PRO A 4 25.16 0.59 -2.99
CA PRO A 4 24.84 0.80 -4.40
C PRO A 4 23.35 0.56 -4.67
N VAL A 5 22.71 1.57 -5.26
CA VAL A 5 21.31 1.49 -5.69
C VAL A 5 21.23 0.59 -6.93
N ASN A 6 20.45 -0.47 -6.81
CA ASN A 6 20.16 -1.36 -7.91
C ASN A 6 18.90 -0.89 -8.64
N SER A 7 18.99 -0.63 -9.95
CA SER A 7 17.80 -0.30 -10.75
C SER A 7 16.76 -1.42 -10.68
N GLN A 8 15.50 -1.04 -10.48
CA GLN A 8 14.34 -1.92 -10.54
C GLN A 8 13.99 -2.39 -11.96
N ASN A 9 14.51 -1.70 -13.00
CA ASN A 9 14.20 -2.02 -14.39
C ASN A 9 14.67 -3.43 -14.77
N ARG A 10 13.73 -4.26 -15.24
CA ARG A 10 13.98 -5.61 -15.77
C ARG A 10 14.63 -6.60 -14.78
N LYS A 11 14.40 -6.46 -13.48
CA LYS A 11 14.79 -7.47 -12.49
C LYS A 11 13.57 -8.26 -12.00
N ALA A 12 13.60 -9.58 -12.21
CA ALA A 12 12.61 -10.47 -11.63
C ALA A 12 12.72 -10.44 -10.09
N LEU A 13 11.57 -10.33 -9.41
CA LEU A 13 11.50 -10.33 -7.95
C LEU A 13 12.22 -11.54 -7.34
N SER A 14 12.08 -12.72 -7.96
CA SER A 14 12.76 -13.95 -7.54
C SER A 14 14.28 -13.82 -7.48
N LYS A 15 14.89 -13.09 -8.41
CA LYS A 15 16.33 -12.82 -8.46
C LYS A 15 16.73 -11.78 -7.42
N THR A 16 15.95 -10.71 -7.29
CA THR A 16 16.20 -9.63 -6.33
C THR A 16 16.14 -10.11 -4.89
N LEU A 17 15.24 -11.04 -4.57
CA LEU A 17 15.12 -11.64 -3.25
C LEU A 17 16.36 -12.45 -2.85
N ALA A 18 17.11 -13.02 -3.79
CA ALA A 18 18.31 -13.82 -3.53
C ALA A 18 18.12 -14.88 -2.41
N GLY A 19 16.96 -15.55 -2.39
CA GLY A 19 16.61 -16.55 -1.39
C GLY A 19 15.94 -16.01 -0.12
N LYS A 20 15.87 -14.69 0.08
CA LYS A 20 15.10 -14.06 1.16
C LYS A 20 13.60 -14.22 0.91
N LYS A 21 12.84 -14.24 2.01
CA LYS A 21 11.36 -14.28 1.97
C LYS A 21 10.70 -12.98 2.37
N THR A 22 11.45 -12.02 2.95
CA THR A 22 10.91 -10.74 3.41
C THR A 22 11.84 -9.60 3.02
N PHE A 23 11.26 -8.47 2.64
CA PHE A 23 11.97 -7.23 2.34
C PHE A 23 11.07 -6.02 2.63
N GLY A 24 11.69 -4.87 2.88
CA GLY A 24 10.99 -3.59 3.00
C GLY A 24 10.85 -2.91 1.64
N TYR A 25 9.77 -2.17 1.46
CA TYR A 25 9.51 -1.29 0.33
C TYR A 25 9.12 0.08 0.87
N LEU A 26 9.99 1.06 0.64
CA LEU A 26 9.73 2.44 1.00
C LEU A 26 9.06 3.14 -0.17
N TYR A 27 7.81 3.54 0.01
CA TYR A 27 7.05 4.35 -0.93
C TYR A 27 6.99 5.80 -0.45
N ASP A 28 7.10 6.73 -1.40
CA ASP A 28 7.16 8.16 -1.18
C ASP A 28 8.23 8.62 -0.17
N PHE A 29 9.28 9.30 -0.65
CA PHE A 29 10.34 9.79 0.23
C PHE A 29 9.96 11.06 1.00
N GLY A 30 8.78 11.65 0.73
CA GLY A 30 8.16 12.66 1.58
C GLY A 30 7.52 12.02 2.81
N ASP A 31 6.46 11.23 2.59
CA ASP A 31 5.66 10.62 3.67
C ASP A 31 6.28 9.37 4.30
N ASN A 32 7.26 8.76 3.63
CA ASN A 32 8.09 7.67 4.13
C ASN A 32 7.26 6.43 4.54
N TRP A 33 6.38 5.97 3.63
CA TRP A 33 5.56 4.78 3.82
C TRP A 33 6.40 3.49 3.75
N ASP A 34 6.63 2.87 4.91
CA ASP A 34 7.38 1.62 5.02
C ASP A 34 6.44 0.39 4.92
N HIS A 35 6.55 -0.34 3.82
CA HIS A 35 5.81 -1.58 3.60
C HIS A 35 6.70 -2.80 3.80
N GLN A 36 6.25 -3.76 4.62
CA GLN A 36 6.88 -5.07 4.70
C GLN A 36 6.24 -6.02 3.67
N ILE A 37 7.03 -6.53 2.73
CA ILE A 37 6.59 -7.51 1.74
C ILE A 37 7.16 -8.89 2.07
N LYS A 38 6.29 -9.89 2.14
CA LYS A 38 6.64 -11.28 2.46
C LYS A 38 6.17 -12.25 1.37
N VAL A 39 7.07 -13.08 0.87
CA VAL A 39 6.74 -14.22 0.03
C VAL A 39 6.32 -15.39 0.92
N GLU A 40 5.02 -15.66 0.95
CA GLU A 40 4.45 -16.71 1.78
C GLU A 40 4.59 -18.09 1.16
N LYS A 41 4.27 -18.20 -0.14
CA LYS A 41 4.28 -19.47 -0.87
C LYS A 41 4.65 -19.24 -2.34
N LYS A 42 5.40 -20.19 -2.90
CA LYS A 42 5.57 -20.34 -4.35
C LYS A 42 4.68 -21.47 -4.81
N LEU A 43 3.81 -21.19 -5.77
CA LEU A 43 2.92 -22.20 -6.35
C LEU A 43 3.55 -22.77 -7.63
N PRO A 44 3.24 -24.02 -8.00
CA PRO A 44 3.63 -24.58 -9.29
C PRO A 44 3.10 -23.74 -10.45
N GLU A 45 3.84 -23.71 -11.54
CA GLU A 45 3.44 -23.03 -12.77
C GLU A 45 2.07 -23.55 -13.25
N GLY A 46 1.20 -22.65 -13.70
CA GLY A 46 -0.17 -22.99 -14.12
C GLY A 46 -1.20 -23.15 -12.99
N SER A 47 -0.80 -23.09 -11.72
CA SER A 47 -1.76 -23.22 -10.59
C SER A 47 -2.67 -22.00 -10.39
N CYS A 48 -2.27 -20.84 -10.94
CA CYS A 48 -3.02 -19.58 -10.88
C CYS A 48 -2.90 -18.82 -12.21
N PRO A 49 -3.85 -17.92 -12.51
CA PRO A 49 -3.68 -16.93 -13.57
C PRO A 49 -2.32 -16.24 -13.43
N GLN A 50 -1.59 -16.07 -14.53
CA GLN A 50 -0.27 -15.41 -14.55
C GLN A 50 -0.37 -13.88 -14.46
N VAL A 51 -1.39 -13.38 -13.75
CA VAL A 51 -1.67 -11.96 -13.53
C VAL A 51 -1.75 -11.69 -12.03
N PRO A 52 -1.41 -10.48 -11.57
CA PRO A 52 -1.56 -10.13 -10.17
C PRO A 52 -3.04 -10.21 -9.80
N TYR A 53 -3.34 -10.85 -8.67
CA TYR A 53 -4.70 -10.94 -8.15
C TYR A 53 -4.65 -10.81 -6.62
N CYS A 54 -5.43 -9.87 -6.11
CA CYS A 54 -5.62 -9.66 -4.68
C CYS A 54 -6.68 -10.65 -4.18
N ILE A 55 -6.26 -11.55 -3.30
CA ILE A 55 -7.14 -12.58 -2.70
C ILE A 55 -7.75 -12.14 -1.38
N ASP A 56 -7.14 -11.17 -0.70
CA ASP A 56 -7.55 -10.68 0.62
C ASP A 56 -6.92 -9.31 0.92
N GLY A 57 -7.50 -8.60 1.89
CA GLY A 57 -7.02 -7.33 2.42
C GLY A 57 -7.97 -6.76 3.48
N ALA A 58 -7.49 -5.73 4.18
CA ALA A 58 -8.24 -5.10 5.25
C ALA A 58 -7.88 -3.62 5.37
N ASN A 59 -8.87 -2.83 5.79
CA ASN A 59 -8.81 -1.38 5.97
C ASN A 59 -8.58 -0.60 4.68
N ALA A 60 -8.96 0.68 4.72
CA ALA A 60 -8.69 1.60 3.63
C ALA A 60 -7.19 1.93 3.55
N CYS A 61 -6.70 2.16 2.33
CA CYS A 61 -5.38 2.72 2.13
C CYS A 61 -5.36 4.16 2.69
N PRO A 62 -4.30 4.57 3.42
CA PRO A 62 -4.14 5.96 3.81
C PRO A 62 -4.25 6.90 2.60
N PRO A 63 -4.84 8.09 2.75
CA PRO A 63 -4.81 9.11 1.70
C PRO A 63 -3.36 9.45 1.31
N GLU A 64 -3.12 9.68 0.02
CA GLU A 64 -1.84 10.21 -0.46
C GLU A 64 -1.59 11.58 0.16
N ASP A 65 -0.31 11.93 0.39
CA ASP A 65 0.14 13.21 0.94
C ASP A 65 -0.45 13.58 2.33
N VAL A 66 -0.96 12.60 3.09
CA VAL A 66 -1.51 12.82 4.44
C VAL A 66 -0.43 13.12 5.48
N GLY A 67 0.85 12.99 5.13
CA GLY A 67 1.98 13.20 6.06
C GLY A 67 2.46 11.90 6.69
N GLY A 68 2.39 10.80 5.95
CA GLY A 68 2.85 9.49 6.37
C GLY A 68 2.04 8.89 7.52
N SER A 69 2.65 7.93 8.21
CA SER A 69 1.99 7.19 9.30
C SER A 69 1.49 8.09 10.45
N TRP A 70 2.23 9.17 10.75
CA TRP A 70 1.83 10.11 11.79
C TRP A 70 0.65 10.96 11.34
N GLY A 71 0.73 11.56 10.15
CA GLY A 71 -0.37 12.34 9.59
C GLY A 71 -1.65 11.53 9.41
N TYR A 72 -1.55 10.27 9.01
CA TYR A 72 -2.71 9.37 8.96
C TYR A 72 -3.32 9.10 10.34
N SER A 73 -2.51 8.97 11.39
CA SER A 73 -3.01 8.82 12.76
C SER A 73 -3.79 10.05 13.22
N GLU A 74 -3.28 11.26 12.94
CA GLU A 74 -3.96 12.52 13.26
C GLU A 74 -5.25 12.67 12.44
N PHE A 75 -5.20 12.34 11.15
CA PHE A 75 -6.38 12.31 10.27
C PHE A 75 -7.48 11.40 10.84
N LEU A 76 -7.15 10.16 11.19
CA LEU A 76 -8.10 9.22 11.81
C LEU A 76 -8.67 9.76 13.13
N ALA A 77 -7.82 10.34 13.98
CA ALA A 77 -8.26 10.91 15.26
C ALA A 77 -9.26 12.06 15.08
N ALA A 78 -9.09 12.86 14.02
CA ALA A 78 -9.99 13.95 13.67
C ALA A 78 -11.30 13.44 13.06
N ILE A 79 -11.26 12.63 12.00
CA ILE A 79 -12.47 12.26 11.24
C ILE A 79 -13.40 11.28 11.98
N THR A 80 -12.89 10.56 12.98
CA THR A 80 -13.71 9.61 13.76
C THR A 80 -14.45 10.26 14.93
N LYS A 81 -14.17 11.53 15.22
CA LYS A 81 -14.72 12.28 16.36
C LYS A 81 -15.34 13.60 15.89
N PRO A 82 -16.67 13.69 15.79
CA PRO A 82 -17.36 14.90 15.34
C PRO A 82 -17.09 16.15 16.21
N ASP A 83 -16.64 15.98 17.45
CA ASP A 83 -16.28 17.05 18.38
C ASP A 83 -14.79 17.43 18.36
N HIS A 84 -13.99 16.78 17.50
CA HIS A 84 -12.57 17.11 17.34
C HIS A 84 -12.42 18.49 16.69
N ALA A 85 -11.50 19.31 17.20
CA ALA A 85 -11.30 20.68 16.73
C ALA A 85 -10.99 20.77 15.22
N ASP A 86 -10.29 19.76 14.69
CA ASP A 86 -9.92 19.67 13.27
C ASP A 86 -10.83 18.77 12.43
N HIS A 87 -11.96 18.28 12.96
CA HIS A 87 -12.85 17.35 12.24
C HIS A 87 -13.27 17.91 10.86
N ASP A 88 -13.83 19.12 10.85
CA ASP A 88 -14.35 19.74 9.63
C ASP A 88 -13.23 20.09 8.64
N ASN A 89 -12.09 20.59 9.16
CA ASN A 89 -10.91 20.90 8.34
C ASN A 89 -10.36 19.65 7.64
N MET A 90 -10.31 18.52 8.34
CA MET A 90 -9.77 17.26 7.79
C MET A 90 -10.71 16.62 6.78
N LEU A 91 -12.03 16.71 7.00
CA LEU A 91 -13.02 16.27 6.01
C LEU A 91 -12.98 17.15 4.75
N GLU A 92 -12.84 18.47 4.92
CA GLU A 92 -12.69 19.39 3.78
C GLU A 92 -11.40 19.13 3.01
N TRP A 93 -10.27 18.92 3.70
CA TRP A 93 -8.99 18.59 3.06
C TRP A 93 -9.06 17.30 2.26
N TYR A 94 -9.66 16.24 2.81
CA TYR A 94 -9.79 14.97 2.11
C TYR A 94 -10.80 15.06 0.95
N GLY A 95 -11.87 15.83 1.12
CA GLY A 95 -12.82 16.18 0.06
C GLY A 95 -13.84 15.10 -0.28
N ASP A 96 -13.91 13.99 0.47
CA ASP A 96 -14.90 12.92 0.30
C ASP A 96 -15.18 12.22 1.65
N HIS A 97 -16.03 11.19 1.64
CA HIS A 97 -16.22 10.30 2.78
C HIS A 97 -15.08 9.27 2.89
N PHE A 98 -14.49 9.16 4.07
CA PHE A 98 -13.48 8.14 4.37
C PHE A 98 -14.00 7.16 5.43
N ASP A 99 -14.09 5.88 5.07
CA ASP A 99 -14.29 4.78 6.02
C ASP A 99 -12.97 4.03 6.22
N PRO A 100 -12.31 4.15 7.39
CA PRO A 100 -11.04 3.49 7.67
C PRO A 100 -11.08 1.97 7.58
N ALA A 101 -12.25 1.36 7.79
CA ALA A 101 -12.42 -0.10 7.77
C ALA A 101 -12.75 -0.62 6.36
N PHE A 102 -13.04 0.27 5.41
CA PHE A 102 -13.50 -0.13 4.09
C PHE A 102 -12.38 -0.73 3.24
N PHE A 103 -12.60 -1.96 2.76
CA PHE A 103 -11.75 -2.62 1.79
C PHE A 103 -12.61 -3.34 0.74
N ASP A 104 -12.33 -3.08 -0.54
CA ASP A 104 -13.04 -3.69 -1.67
C ASP A 104 -12.04 -4.40 -2.60
N HIS A 105 -11.95 -5.72 -2.45
CA HIS A 105 -11.08 -6.56 -3.28
C HIS A 105 -11.46 -6.52 -4.77
N THR A 106 -12.74 -6.26 -5.10
CA THR A 106 -13.19 -6.18 -6.50
C THR A 106 -12.60 -4.93 -7.13
N ARG A 107 -12.71 -3.77 -6.46
CA ARG A 107 -12.09 -2.51 -6.91
C ARG A 107 -10.57 -2.64 -7.06
N VAL A 108 -9.90 -3.30 -6.11
CA VAL A 108 -8.44 -3.54 -6.21
C VAL A 108 -8.11 -4.38 -7.45
N ASN A 109 -8.80 -5.50 -7.65
CA ASN A 109 -8.54 -6.38 -8.79
C ASN A 109 -8.84 -5.74 -10.15
N TYR A 110 -9.83 -4.83 -10.23
CA TYR A 110 -10.04 -4.02 -11.43
C TYR A 110 -8.81 -3.17 -11.78
N GLY A 111 -8.13 -2.60 -10.80
CA GLY A 111 -6.87 -1.86 -11.01
C GLY A 111 -5.72 -2.76 -11.45
N LEU A 112 -5.68 -4.01 -10.97
CA LEU A 112 -4.63 -4.97 -11.30
C LEU A 112 -4.76 -5.57 -12.71
N TYR A 113 -5.97 -5.65 -13.27
CA TYR A 113 -6.27 -6.36 -14.52
C TYR A 113 -5.44 -5.91 -15.74
N GLY A 114 -4.92 -4.68 -15.74
CA GLY A 114 -4.09 -4.13 -16.83
C GLY A 114 -2.58 -4.17 -16.59
N MET A 115 -2.12 -4.63 -15.42
CA MET A 115 -0.70 -4.62 -15.09
C MET A 115 0.04 -5.74 -15.82
N LYS A 116 1.04 -5.36 -16.62
CA LYS A 116 1.95 -6.31 -17.27
C LYS A 116 3.01 -6.73 -16.25
N VAL A 117 3.11 -8.04 -15.99
CA VAL A 117 4.14 -8.67 -15.12
C VAL A 117 5.32 -9.14 -15.95
#